data_AF-A0A4R0YH00-F1
#
_entry.id   AF-A0A4R0YH00-F1
#
_cell.length_a   1.000
_cell.length_b   1.000
_cell.length_c   1.000
_cell.angle_alpha   90.00
_cell.angle_beta   90.00
_cell.angle_gamma   90.00
#
_symmetry.space_group_name_H-M   'P 1'
#
loop_
_entity.id
_entity.type
_entity.pdbx_description
1 polymer ?
#
loop_
_entity_poly.entity_id
_entity_poly.type
_entity_poly.pdbx_seq_one_letter_code
_entity_poly.pdbx_strand_id
1 'polypeptide(L)'
;MRNAVKAALLLAPLAACATGPLPPSARLPPDVVTAAQDPMRSAILSSAYVFNRASSPAERARAAALVEFLATDYRWDWRWAEYAPTTGPALEAARSELHTALGIAPTAPPQAVVDGLLVASRSLELGNPPALSPAVFTRPSLTLASLSAPAELPATRIATAMMERELHRIDAERYTGGGPGSSGGGGGGAHP
;
A
#
# COMPACT_ATOMS: atom_id res chain seq x y z
N MET A 1 56.63 23.59 41.64
CA MET A 1 56.20 22.54 40.70
C MET A 1 54.74 22.85 40.35
N ARG A 2 54.40 23.78 39.44
CA ARG A 2 54.38 23.72 37.96
C ARG A 2 53.83 22.39 37.40
N ASN A 3 52.65 22.50 36.79
CA ASN A 3 52.02 21.67 35.75
C ASN A 3 50.96 20.65 36.19
N ALA A 4 49.68 20.97 35.94
CA ALA A 4 48.72 20.06 35.30
C ALA A 4 47.40 20.81 34.97
N VAL A 5 47.46 21.71 33.98
CA VAL A 5 46.27 22.10 33.21
C VAL A 5 46.25 21.19 31.99
N LYS A 6 45.14 20.48 31.75
CA LYS A 6 44.54 20.13 30.45
C LYS A 6 43.84 18.76 30.51
N ALA A 7 42.75 18.67 29.75
CA ALA A 7 42.03 17.46 29.35
C ALA A 7 40.89 16.99 30.26
N ALA A 8 39.79 17.73 30.26
CA ALA A 8 38.45 17.15 30.43
C ALA A 8 37.38 18.06 29.82
N LEU A 9 37.57 18.48 28.57
CA LEU A 9 36.56 19.20 27.80
C LEU A 9 36.54 18.60 26.40
N LEU A 10 35.73 17.54 26.21
CA LEU A 10 35.21 17.03 24.91
C LEU A 10 34.57 15.64 25.12
N LEU A 11 33.45 15.59 25.84
CA LEU A 11 32.41 14.58 25.58
C LEU A 11 31.21 15.30 24.98
N ALA A 12 31.28 15.53 23.66
CA ALA A 12 30.13 15.91 22.87
C ALA A 12 29.15 14.71 22.84
N PRO A 13 27.88 14.87 23.21
CA PRO A 13 26.91 13.78 23.08
C PRO A 13 26.61 13.58 21.60
N LEU A 14 26.95 12.41 21.07
CA LEU A 14 26.50 11.90 19.76
C LEU A 14 24.99 11.56 19.73
N ALA A 15 24.15 12.26 20.51
CA ALA A 15 22.72 11.99 20.64
C ALA A 15 21.86 12.67 19.56
N ALA A 16 22.40 12.86 18.35
CA ALA A 16 21.68 13.38 17.19
C ALA A 16 21.42 12.28 16.16
N CYS A 17 21.16 11.05 16.59
CA CYS A 17 20.54 10.04 15.73
C CYS A 17 19.04 10.38 15.61
N ALA A 18 18.71 11.12 14.57
CA ALA A 18 17.40 11.32 13.94
C ALA A 18 16.22 10.60 14.61
N THR A 19 15.66 11.21 15.66
CA THR A 19 14.34 10.85 16.18
C THR A 19 13.31 11.78 15.53
N GLY A 20 13.11 11.63 14.23
CA GLY A 20 11.97 12.23 13.55
C GLY A 20 10.70 11.43 13.86
N PRO A 21 9.51 12.06 13.91
CA PRO A 21 8.27 11.32 14.02
C PRO A 21 8.15 10.34 12.85
N LEU A 22 7.82 9.08 13.15
CA LEU A 22 7.62 8.06 12.13
C LEU A 22 6.50 8.52 11.19
N PRO A 23 6.65 8.35 9.86
CA PRO A 23 5.56 8.64 8.94
C PRO A 23 4.33 7.80 9.28
N PRO A 24 3.12 8.36 9.14
CA PRO A 24 1.90 7.66 9.53
C PRO A 24 1.64 6.45 8.62
N SER A 25 1.20 5.34 9.20
CA SER A 25 0.80 4.11 8.51
C SER A 25 -0.66 3.75 8.81
N ALA A 26 -1.25 2.90 7.97
CA ALA A 26 -2.57 2.32 8.19
C ALA A 26 -2.47 0.79 8.37
N ARG A 27 -3.46 0.21 9.06
CA ARG A 27 -3.65 -1.23 9.22
C ARG A 27 -5.03 -1.61 8.71
N LEU A 28 -5.12 -2.78 8.08
CA LEU A 28 -6.40 -3.35 7.67
C LEU A 28 -7.06 -4.09 8.85
N PRO A 29 -8.37 -3.90 9.06
CA PRO A 29 -9.15 -4.75 9.96
C PRO A 29 -9.11 -6.23 9.53
N PRO A 30 -9.19 -7.18 10.48
CA PRO A 30 -9.01 -8.61 10.19
C PRO A 30 -10.16 -9.23 9.38
N ASP A 31 -11.28 -8.55 9.24
CA ASP A 31 -12.42 -9.00 8.42
C ASP A 31 -12.29 -8.59 6.94
N VAL A 32 -11.40 -7.64 6.63
CA VAL A 32 -11.17 -7.16 5.26
C VAL A 32 -10.30 -8.15 4.46
N VAL A 33 -9.49 -8.96 5.14
CA VAL A 33 -8.69 -10.01 4.52
C VAL A 33 -8.96 -11.29 5.26
N THR A 34 -9.35 -12.35 4.56
CA THR A 34 -9.55 -13.67 5.16
C THR A 34 -8.30 -14.05 5.95
N ALA A 35 -8.45 -14.43 7.23
CA ALA A 35 -7.33 -14.66 8.16
C ALA A 35 -6.23 -15.66 7.68
N ALA A 36 -6.53 -16.46 6.66
CA ALA A 36 -5.59 -17.37 6.02
C ALA A 36 -4.77 -16.76 4.86
N GLN A 37 -5.03 -15.50 4.47
CA GLN A 37 -4.35 -14.82 3.36
C GLN A 37 -3.46 -13.69 3.85
N ASP A 38 -2.35 -13.49 3.14
CA ASP A 38 -1.45 -12.35 3.30
C ASP A 38 -2.20 -11.04 2.97
N PRO A 39 -2.34 -10.11 3.94
CA PRO A 39 -3.05 -8.85 3.75
C PRO A 39 -2.55 -8.01 2.58
N MET A 40 -1.23 -8.00 2.35
CA MET A 40 -0.63 -7.23 1.26
C MET A 40 -1.01 -7.85 -0.09
N ARG A 41 -0.90 -9.17 -0.21
CA ARG A 41 -1.29 -9.90 -1.41
C ARG A 41 -2.77 -9.67 -1.75
N SER A 42 -3.65 -9.82 -0.77
CA SER A 42 -5.09 -9.60 -0.97
C SER A 42 -5.39 -8.15 -1.34
N ALA A 43 -4.70 -7.17 -0.75
CA ALA A 43 -4.86 -5.76 -1.09
C ALA A 43 -4.45 -5.47 -2.54
N ILE A 44 -3.31 -6.00 -2.98
CA ILE A 44 -2.81 -5.85 -4.37
C ILE A 44 -3.82 -6.41 -5.36
N LEU A 45 -4.19 -7.68 -5.21
CA LEU A 45 -5.05 -8.36 -6.18
C LEU A 45 -6.46 -7.76 -6.20
N SER A 46 -7.03 -7.44 -5.04
CA SER A 46 -8.37 -6.86 -4.98
C SER A 46 -8.44 -5.46 -5.57
N SER A 47 -7.44 -4.61 -5.30
CA SER A 47 -7.40 -3.25 -5.86
C SER A 47 -7.17 -3.26 -7.37
N ALA A 48 -6.20 -4.05 -7.86
CA ALA A 48 -5.94 -4.20 -9.30
C ALA A 48 -7.18 -4.71 -10.04
N TYR A 49 -7.87 -5.71 -9.47
CA TYR A 49 -9.10 -6.24 -10.04
C TYR A 49 -10.21 -5.18 -10.14
N VAL A 50 -10.44 -4.39 -9.08
CA VAL A 50 -11.52 -3.39 -9.05
C VAL A 50 -11.25 -2.20 -9.98
N PHE A 51 -10.01 -1.72 -10.08
CA PHE A 51 -9.69 -0.55 -10.90
C PHE A 51 -9.52 -0.87 -12.40
N ASN A 52 -9.40 -2.14 -12.79
CA ASN A 52 -9.32 -2.56 -14.19
C ASN A 52 -10.67 -2.95 -14.82
N ARG A 53 -11.77 -2.92 -14.07
CA ARG A 53 -13.10 -3.32 -14.56
C ARG A 53 -14.22 -2.43 -14.00
N ALA A 54 -15.42 -2.61 -14.55
CA ALA A 54 -16.63 -2.07 -13.94
C ALA A 54 -16.90 -2.79 -12.59
N SER A 55 -17.05 -1.99 -11.54
CA SER A 55 -17.20 -2.45 -10.16
C SER A 55 -18.34 -1.71 -9.45
N SER A 56 -18.84 -2.27 -8.36
CA SER A 56 -19.88 -1.62 -7.56
C SER A 56 -19.31 -0.44 -6.74
N PRO A 57 -20.13 0.51 -6.28
CA PRO A 57 -19.67 1.59 -5.40
C PRO A 57 -19.02 1.08 -4.11
N ALA A 58 -19.56 -0.01 -3.55
CA ALA A 58 -19.01 -0.67 -2.38
C ALA A 58 -17.61 -1.26 -2.63
N GLU A 59 -17.44 -1.97 -3.74
CA GLU A 59 -16.14 -2.54 -4.15
C GLU A 59 -15.11 -1.43 -4.37
N ARG A 60 -15.50 -0.31 -5.01
CA ARG A 60 -14.63 0.85 -5.22
C ARG A 60 -14.19 1.51 -3.91
N ALA A 61 -15.10 1.66 -2.95
CA ALA A 61 -14.77 2.21 -1.64
C ALA A 61 -13.74 1.33 -0.92
N ARG A 62 -13.94 0.02 -0.94
CA ARG A 62 -12.97 -0.95 -0.39
C ARG A 62 -11.64 -0.88 -1.12
N ALA A 63 -11.63 -0.88 -2.45
CA ALA A 63 -10.39 -0.81 -3.23
C ALA A 63 -9.61 0.49 -2.97
N ALA A 64 -10.29 1.62 -2.84
CA ALA A 64 -9.66 2.89 -2.45
C ALA A 64 -9.01 2.80 -1.05
N ALA A 65 -9.67 2.14 -0.09
CA ALA A 65 -9.09 1.88 1.23
C ALA A 65 -7.83 1.00 1.14
N LEU A 66 -7.85 -0.01 0.27
CA LEU A 66 -6.70 -0.90 0.07
C LEU A 66 -5.51 -0.17 -0.58
N VAL A 67 -5.76 0.77 -1.51
CA VAL A 67 -4.70 1.61 -2.08
C VAL A 67 -4.12 2.55 -1.03
N GLU A 68 -4.94 3.17 -0.17
CA GLU A 68 -4.47 3.98 0.96
C GLU A 68 -3.56 3.17 1.91
N PHE A 69 -3.97 1.94 2.22
CA PHE A 69 -3.15 1.00 2.99
C PHE A 69 -1.81 0.70 2.30
N LEU A 70 -1.83 0.28 1.04
CA LEU A 70 -0.61 -0.06 0.28
C LEU A 70 0.35 1.13 0.19
N ALA A 71 -0.17 2.33 -0.05
CA ALA A 71 0.63 3.56 -0.17
C ALA A 71 1.27 4.01 1.16
N THR A 72 0.82 3.49 2.30
CA THR A 72 1.34 3.89 3.63
C THR A 72 2.10 2.78 4.35
N ASP A 73 1.86 1.52 4.00
CA ASP A 73 2.55 0.36 4.56
C ASP A 73 3.91 0.10 3.90
N TYR A 74 4.12 0.56 2.65
CA TYR A 74 5.29 0.17 1.85
C TYR A 74 6.66 0.49 2.44
N ARG A 75 6.74 1.45 3.36
CA ARG A 75 7.99 1.89 3.99
C ARG A 75 8.44 1.01 5.15
N TRP A 76 7.58 0.11 5.62
CA TRP A 76 7.77 -0.62 6.87
C TRP A 76 7.99 -2.11 6.69
N ASP A 77 7.64 -2.65 5.53
CA ASP A 77 7.69 -4.07 5.29
C ASP A 77 8.86 -4.45 4.37
N TRP A 78 9.74 -5.32 4.87
CA TRP A 78 10.93 -5.78 4.17
C TRP A 78 10.61 -6.43 2.82
N ARG A 79 9.39 -6.96 2.65
CA ARG A 79 8.93 -7.56 1.39
C ARG A 79 8.89 -6.56 0.24
N TRP A 80 8.78 -5.25 0.52
CA TRP A 80 8.87 -4.20 -0.49
C TRP A 80 10.26 -4.02 -1.08
N ALA A 81 11.32 -4.51 -0.42
CA ALA A 81 12.68 -4.47 -0.97
C ALA A 81 12.81 -5.29 -2.26
N GLU A 82 11.94 -6.27 -2.46
CA GLU A 82 11.90 -7.10 -3.68
C GLU A 82 11.16 -6.39 -4.83
N TYR A 83 10.36 -5.35 -4.58
CA TYR A 83 9.59 -4.64 -5.60
C TYR A 83 10.43 -3.60 -6.33
N ALA A 84 10.06 -3.30 -7.57
CA ALA A 84 10.70 -2.24 -8.36
C ALA A 84 10.73 -0.89 -7.60
N PRO A 85 11.84 -0.11 -7.64
CA PRO A 85 11.97 1.16 -6.90
C PRO A 85 10.91 2.22 -7.25
N THR A 86 10.31 2.13 -8.45
CA THR A 86 9.25 3.04 -8.91
C THR A 86 7.89 2.75 -8.30
N THR A 87 7.74 1.63 -7.59
CA THR A 87 6.48 1.17 -7.00
C THR A 87 5.93 2.11 -5.93
N GLY A 88 6.78 2.52 -4.99
CA GLY A 88 6.40 3.47 -3.93
C GLY A 88 5.90 4.80 -4.49
N PRO A 89 6.69 5.51 -5.33
CA PRO A 89 6.25 6.75 -5.97
C PRO A 89 4.93 6.63 -6.75
N ALA A 90 4.69 5.50 -7.43
CA ALA A 90 3.44 5.28 -8.14
C ALA A 90 2.24 5.13 -7.19
N LEU A 91 2.40 4.45 -6.05
CA LEU A 91 1.37 4.34 -5.02
C LEU A 91 1.09 5.69 -4.34
N GLU A 92 2.11 6.51 -4.13
CA GLU A 92 1.92 7.89 -3.61
C GLU A 92 1.12 8.75 -4.61
N ALA A 93 1.41 8.63 -5.91
CA ALA A 93 0.65 9.32 -6.96
C ALA A 93 -0.81 8.84 -7.00
N ALA A 94 -1.04 7.51 -6.94
CA ALA A 94 -2.37 6.92 -6.86
C ALA A 94 -3.15 7.41 -5.63
N ARG A 95 -2.50 7.48 -4.46
CA ARG A 95 -3.09 8.00 -3.23
C ARG A 95 -3.53 9.46 -3.38
N SER A 96 -2.66 10.31 -3.93
CA SER A 96 -2.97 11.73 -4.17
C SER A 96 -4.15 11.92 -5.13
N GLU A 97 -4.19 11.14 -6.21
CA GLU A 97 -5.29 11.11 -7.17
C GLU A 97 -6.61 10.69 -6.51
N LEU A 98 -6.60 9.61 -5.72
CA LEU A 98 -7.76 9.16 -4.96
C LEU A 98 -8.25 10.21 -3.98
N HIS A 99 -7.35 10.87 -3.25
CA HIS A 99 -7.73 11.92 -2.30
C HIS A 99 -8.45 13.07 -3.00
N THR A 100 -7.91 13.49 -4.14
CA THR A 100 -8.50 14.55 -4.97
C THR A 100 -9.88 14.15 -5.49
N ALA A 101 -9.98 12.96 -6.08
CA ALA A 101 -11.21 12.45 -6.69
C ALA A 101 -12.33 12.20 -5.67
N LEU A 102 -11.97 11.76 -4.46
CA LEU A 102 -12.90 11.46 -3.38
C LEU A 102 -13.14 12.64 -2.44
N GLY A 103 -12.43 13.76 -2.60
CA GLY A 103 -12.56 14.91 -1.70
C GLY A 103 -12.04 14.66 -0.28
N ILE A 104 -11.04 13.80 -0.15
CA ILE A 104 -10.33 13.51 1.11
C ILE A 104 -9.32 14.64 1.36
N ALA A 105 -9.17 15.06 2.63
CA ALA A 105 -8.17 16.06 2.99
C ALA A 105 -6.76 15.51 2.69
N PRO A 106 -5.86 16.26 2.03
CA PRO A 106 -4.51 15.78 1.69
C PRO A 106 -3.67 15.37 2.91
N THR A 107 -3.97 15.95 4.06
CA THR A 107 -3.32 15.68 5.35
C THR A 107 -4.12 14.73 6.24
N ALA A 108 -5.17 14.10 5.71
CA ALA A 108 -5.98 13.16 6.47
C ALA A 108 -5.10 12.00 7.01
N PRO A 109 -5.29 11.59 8.28
CA PRO A 109 -4.62 10.43 8.82
C PRO A 109 -4.96 9.18 7.99
N PRO A 110 -3.97 8.41 7.49
CA PRO A 110 -4.22 7.24 6.64
C PRO A 110 -5.19 6.23 7.25
N GLN A 111 -5.06 5.95 8.56
CA GLN A 111 -5.99 5.05 9.24
C GLN A 111 -7.43 5.56 9.21
N ALA A 112 -7.65 6.86 9.40
CA ALA A 112 -8.99 7.44 9.40
C ALA A 112 -9.63 7.41 7.99
N VAL A 113 -8.81 7.49 6.94
CA VAL A 113 -9.25 7.31 5.55
C VAL A 113 -9.64 5.86 5.30
N VAL A 114 -8.79 4.89 5.68
CA VAL A 114 -9.06 3.45 5.55
C VAL A 114 -10.34 3.07 6.28
N ASP A 115 -10.47 3.45 7.55
CA ASP A 115 -11.65 3.12 8.37
C ASP A 115 -12.92 3.72 7.78
N GLY A 116 -12.88 4.99 7.36
CA GLY A 116 -14.02 5.68 6.77
C GLY A 116 -14.47 5.04 5.45
N LEU A 117 -13.54 4.68 4.57
CA LEU A 117 -13.84 4.03 3.30
C LEU A 117 -14.37 2.60 3.48
N LEU A 118 -13.86 1.85 4.47
CA LEU A 118 -14.36 0.51 4.79
C LEU A 118 -15.75 0.54 5.42
N VAL A 119 -16.01 1.50 6.32
CA VAL A 119 -17.37 1.74 6.83
C VAL A 119 -18.31 2.10 5.69
N ALA A 120 -17.89 2.99 4.79
CA ALA A 120 -18.70 3.37 3.63
C ALA A 120 -18.97 2.17 2.70
N SER A 121 -17.96 1.34 2.46
CA SER A 121 -18.10 0.11 1.67
C SER A 121 -19.20 -0.80 2.24
N ARG A 122 -19.12 -1.14 3.54
CA ARG A 122 -20.14 -1.99 4.20
C ARG A 122 -21.54 -1.35 4.18
N SER A 123 -21.65 -0.04 4.41
CA SER A 123 -22.94 0.66 4.31
C SER A 123 -23.53 0.54 2.90
N LEU A 124 -22.72 0.74 1.87
CA LEU A 124 -23.15 0.64 0.47
C LEU A 124 -23.55 -0.79 0.08
N GLU A 125 -22.86 -1.82 0.58
CA GLU A 125 -23.26 -3.23 0.39
C GLU A 125 -24.64 -3.52 0.97
N LEU A 126 -24.96 -2.91 2.11
CA LEU A 126 -26.26 -3.03 2.77
C LEU A 126 -27.33 -2.08 2.23
N GLY A 127 -27.02 -1.24 1.22
CA GLY A 127 -27.93 -0.23 0.68
C GLY A 127 -28.21 0.94 1.63
N ASN A 128 -27.39 1.12 2.67
CA ASN A 128 -27.51 2.18 3.65
C ASN A 128 -26.70 3.42 3.25
N PRO A 129 -27.14 4.63 3.64
CA PRO A 129 -26.34 5.83 3.45
C PRO A 129 -25.05 5.74 4.31
N PRO A 130 -23.86 5.87 3.70
CA PRO A 130 -22.61 5.83 4.46
C PRO A 130 -22.38 7.12 5.26
N ALA A 131 -21.93 6.99 6.50
CA ALA A 131 -21.53 8.10 7.33
C ALA A 131 -20.03 8.40 7.14
N LEU A 132 -19.71 9.49 6.45
CA LEU A 132 -18.34 9.94 6.23
C LEU A 132 -18.01 11.10 7.17
N SER A 133 -16.89 11.01 7.88
CA SER A 133 -16.45 12.09 8.77
C SER A 133 -16.01 13.31 7.96
N PRO A 134 -16.57 14.52 8.21
CA PRO A 134 -16.20 15.74 7.49
C PRO A 134 -14.76 16.19 7.76
N ALA A 135 -14.14 15.71 8.85
CA ALA A 135 -12.74 15.98 9.15
C ALA A 135 -11.77 15.24 8.20
N VAL A 136 -12.23 14.13 7.60
CA VAL A 136 -11.44 13.30 6.66
C VAL A 136 -11.92 13.54 5.24
N PHE A 137 -13.22 13.48 5.02
CA PHE A 137 -13.88 13.66 3.73
C PHE A 137 -14.50 15.06 3.68
N THR A 138 -13.73 16.04 3.21
CA THR A 138 -14.14 17.45 3.17
C THR A 138 -15.35 17.70 2.27
N ARG A 139 -15.61 16.80 1.32
CA ARG A 139 -16.76 16.84 0.40
C ARG A 139 -17.47 15.48 0.36
N PRO A 140 -18.20 15.08 1.42
CA PRO A 140 -18.81 13.74 1.51
C PRO A 140 -19.74 13.40 0.33
N SER A 141 -20.54 14.38 -0.13
CA SER A 141 -21.42 14.20 -1.29
C SER A 141 -20.65 13.90 -2.57
N LEU A 142 -19.50 14.56 -2.78
CA LEU A 142 -18.62 14.24 -3.89
C LEU A 142 -18.04 12.84 -3.74
N THR A 143 -17.60 12.46 -2.54
CA THR A 143 -17.08 11.10 -2.30
C THR A 143 -18.08 10.06 -2.79
N LEU A 144 -19.36 10.18 -2.43
CA LEU A 144 -20.40 9.23 -2.82
C LEU A 144 -20.73 9.30 -4.31
N ALA A 145 -20.72 10.50 -4.91
CA ALA A 145 -20.90 10.66 -6.34
C ALA A 145 -19.75 9.99 -7.13
N SER A 146 -18.50 10.26 -6.76
CA SER A 146 -17.30 9.64 -7.35
C SER A 146 -17.28 8.13 -7.16
N LEU A 147 -17.72 7.62 -6.01
CA LEU A 147 -17.87 6.19 -5.80
C LEU A 147 -18.98 5.57 -6.64
N SER A 148 -19.99 6.32 -7.07
CA SER A 148 -21.11 5.81 -7.88
C SER A 148 -20.83 5.90 -9.38
N ALA A 149 -20.19 6.99 -9.80
CA ALA A 149 -19.80 7.27 -11.17
C ALA A 149 -18.32 7.69 -11.17
N PRO A 150 -17.38 6.72 -11.24
CA PRO A 150 -15.97 7.01 -11.08
C PRO A 150 -15.44 7.85 -12.24
N ALA A 151 -14.70 8.90 -11.88
CA ALA A 151 -13.82 9.59 -12.82
C ALA A 151 -12.72 8.63 -13.29
N GLU A 152 -12.04 8.98 -14.39
CA GLU A 152 -10.83 8.27 -14.76
C GLU A 152 -9.74 8.48 -13.70
N LEU A 153 -9.15 7.37 -13.24
CA LEU A 153 -8.09 7.34 -12.23
C LEU A 153 -6.83 6.70 -12.83
N PRO A 154 -6.18 7.34 -13.82
CA PRO A 154 -5.06 6.74 -14.54
C PRO A 154 -3.88 6.40 -13.63
N ALA A 155 -3.52 7.26 -12.66
CA ALA A 155 -2.40 6.96 -11.76
C ALA A 155 -2.71 5.75 -10.88
N THR A 156 -3.93 5.65 -10.37
CA THR A 156 -4.41 4.53 -9.56
C THR A 156 -4.40 3.22 -10.34
N ARG A 157 -4.89 3.24 -11.59
CA ARG A 157 -4.87 2.07 -12.48
C ARG A 157 -3.45 1.60 -12.80
N ILE A 158 -2.55 2.53 -13.12
CA ILE A 158 -1.15 2.22 -13.43
C ILE A 158 -0.45 1.61 -12.20
N ALA A 159 -0.61 2.22 -11.03
CA ALA A 159 0.04 1.78 -9.80
C ALA A 159 -0.43 0.38 -9.39
N THR A 160 -1.74 0.14 -9.36
CA THR A 160 -2.32 -1.16 -8.97
C THR A 160 -1.96 -2.27 -9.96
N ALA A 161 -1.97 -1.99 -11.28
CA ALA A 161 -1.52 -2.95 -12.28
C ALA A 161 -0.01 -3.24 -12.17
N MET A 162 0.81 -2.24 -11.81
CA MET A 162 2.24 -2.45 -11.56
C MET A 162 2.48 -3.33 -10.33
N MET A 163 1.74 -3.10 -9.24
CA MET A 163 1.78 -3.93 -8.03
C MET A 163 1.45 -5.39 -8.32
N GLU A 164 0.41 -5.64 -9.11
CA GLU A 164 0.00 -6.99 -9.51
C GLU A 164 1.10 -7.69 -10.33
N ARG A 165 1.70 -6.98 -11.29
CA ARG A 165 2.82 -7.53 -12.08
C ARG A 165 4.04 -7.87 -11.22
N GLU A 166 4.42 -7.00 -10.29
CA GLU A 166 5.54 -7.23 -9.39
C GLU A 166 5.27 -8.41 -8.44
N LEU A 167 4.04 -8.52 -7.92
CA LEU A 167 3.63 -9.67 -7.11
C LEU A 167 3.79 -10.99 -7.90
N HIS A 168 3.32 -11.03 -9.14
CA HIS A 168 3.46 -12.22 -9.98
C HIS A 168 4.91 -12.53 -10.35
N ARG A 169 5.74 -11.51 -10.58
CA ARG A 169 7.18 -11.69 -10.83
C ARG A 169 7.85 -12.35 -9.63
N ILE A 170 7.64 -11.81 -8.43
CA ILE A 170 8.20 -12.33 -7.17
C ILE A 170 7.74 -13.77 -6.92
N ASP A 171 6.45 -14.06 -7.11
CA ASP A 171 5.92 -15.42 -6.95
C ASP A 171 6.60 -16.41 -7.91
N ALA A 172 6.80 -16.02 -9.17
CA ALA A 172 7.45 -16.87 -10.17
C ALA A 172 8.93 -17.11 -9.84
N GLU A 173 9.64 -16.10 -9.35
CA GLU A 173 11.03 -16.22 -8.88
C GLU A 173 11.15 -17.15 -7.67
N ARG A 174 10.21 -17.07 -6.73
CA ARG A 174 10.18 -17.97 -5.57
C ARG A 174 9.87 -19.42 -5.96
N TYR A 175 8.97 -19.62 -6.91
CA TYR A 175 8.65 -20.94 -7.43
C TYR A 175 9.83 -21.58 -8.18
N THR A 176 10.57 -20.78 -8.96
CA THR A 176 11.72 -21.27 -9.75
C THR A 176 13.01 -21.37 -8.94
N GLY A 177 13.21 -20.53 -7.92
CA GLY A 177 14.40 -20.52 -7.06
C GLY A 177 14.34 -21.46 -5.84
N GLY A 178 13.17 -22.00 -5.49
CA GLY A 178 12.93 -22.79 -4.27
C GLY A 178 13.05 -24.31 -4.41
N GLY A 179 13.45 -24.84 -5.57
CA GLY A 179 13.56 -26.29 -5.80
C GLY A 179 14.95 -26.85 -5.48
N PRO A 180 15.11 -27.69 -4.43
CA PRO A 180 16.31 -28.52 -4.31
C PRO A 180 16.23 -29.64 -5.37
N GLY A 181 16.93 -29.49 -6.49
CA GLY A 181 17.32 -30.64 -7.33
C GLY A 181 16.75 -30.73 -8.76
N SER A 182 16.76 -29.66 -9.56
CA SER A 182 16.73 -29.81 -11.04
C SER A 182 18.11 -29.58 -11.67
N SER A 183 19.15 -30.20 -11.09
CA SER A 183 20.36 -30.54 -11.84
C SER A 183 20.12 -31.86 -12.58
N GLY A 184 19.25 -31.81 -13.61
CA GLY A 184 19.08 -32.91 -14.57
C GLY A 184 20.17 -32.83 -15.63
N GLY A 185 21.39 -33.22 -15.26
CA GLY A 185 22.44 -33.54 -16.23
C GLY A 185 22.23 -34.94 -16.80
N GLY A 186 22.55 -35.11 -18.09
CA GLY A 186 22.69 -36.42 -18.75
C GLY A 186 21.67 -36.64 -19.89
N GLY A 187 22.06 -36.84 -21.14
CA GLY A 187 23.39 -37.09 -21.66
C GLY A 187 23.45 -36.97 -23.17
N GLY A 188 24.67 -36.77 -23.65
CA GLY A 188 25.00 -36.97 -25.06
C GLY A 188 24.68 -38.40 -25.48
N GLY A 189 24.05 -38.52 -26.64
CA GLY A 189 23.94 -39.74 -27.40
C GLY A 189 24.17 -39.37 -28.85
N ALA A 190 25.39 -39.64 -29.31
CA ALA A 190 25.80 -39.50 -30.71
C ALA A 190 25.23 -40.66 -31.55
N HIS A 191 24.94 -40.35 -32.83
CA HIS A 191 24.90 -41.25 -34.00
C HIS A 191 23.71 -42.24 -34.11
N PRO A 192 23.35 -42.73 -35.32
CA PRO A 192 24.06 -42.68 -36.61
C PRO A 192 23.84 -41.42 -37.44
#